data_AF-A0A293MIZ9-F1
#
_entry.id   AF-A0A293MIZ9-F1
#
_cell.length_a   1.000
_cell.length_b   1.000
_cell.length_c   1.000
_cell.angle_alpha   90.00
_cell.angle_beta   90.00
_cell.angle_gamma   90.00
#
_symmetry.space_group_name_H-M   'P 1'
#
loop_
_entity.id
_entity.type
_entity.pdbx_description
1 polymer ?
#
loop_
_entity_poly.entity_id
_entity_poly.type
_entity_poly.pdbx_seq_one_letter_code
_entity_poly.pdbx_strand_id
1 'polypeptide(L)'
;MITEGYPLAKTRALQNYAFSRKFYSPVTNNSPLYAVDCEMCLTTARVNELTRVTMVDEDENTIIDELVKPRNKIINYLTQYSGITKQMLDPVTTRIEDIQAAFQRLLPPDAILVGQSLNFDLHALKIIHPYVIDSSYIFNIHGIRQKKTKLKTLSSLFLGEEIQTAGMDGHCSKEDSVASLRLVKLRLKKGLFFGDTVIERYENKLMQYARELAESGNPIEDLSEFDVKKDKPMSEFDVKKDEPILEPNHVEKPAVEERAEVKKEKPRPAKRWKESIKPDLIKGMASNVFSYLGKGQRTATLIGTEARLNSFPQFVARCAKSMQVEANEQAAEATKSEIGKAFITVTGLDGSPQGGQGRITREWVEKVDAQVGDIVNACQDRSLVVVVLEGAFDVDTQVAEHAICFAKVSYV
;
A
#
# COMPACT_ATOMS: atom_id res chain seq x y z
N MET A 1 9.69 -1.23 -14.20
CA MET A 1 10.83 -1.54 -13.31
C MET A 1 11.55 -0.30 -12.78
N ILE A 2 12.11 0.59 -13.62
CA ILE A 2 12.93 1.75 -13.18
C ILE A 2 12.16 2.72 -12.27
N THR A 3 10.91 3.04 -12.62
CA THR A 3 10.07 3.99 -11.86
C THR A 3 9.37 3.34 -10.67
N GLU A 4 9.44 2.03 -10.55
CA GLU A 4 8.56 1.21 -9.71
C GLU A 4 9.28 0.56 -8.54
N GLY A 5 10.50 1.03 -8.26
CA GLY A 5 11.29 0.53 -7.14
C GLY A 5 11.66 -0.94 -7.25
N TYR A 6 11.92 -1.45 -8.46
CA TYR A 6 12.50 -2.79 -8.61
C TYR A 6 14.01 -2.75 -8.30
N PRO A 7 14.59 -3.82 -7.73
CA PRO A 7 16.03 -3.90 -7.53
C PRO A 7 16.76 -4.03 -8.87
N LEU A 8 17.55 -3.01 -9.22
CA LEU A 8 18.30 -2.93 -10.49
C LEU A 8 19.82 -2.89 -10.26
N ALA A 9 20.55 -3.71 -10.99
CA ALA A 9 21.99 -3.94 -10.87
C ALA A 9 22.90 -2.69 -10.86
N LYS A 10 22.45 -1.56 -11.40
CA LYS A 10 23.25 -0.33 -11.52
C LYS A 10 23.22 0.58 -10.28
N THR A 11 22.56 0.18 -9.20
CA THR A 11 22.42 1.01 -8.00
C THR A 11 23.42 0.58 -6.91
N ARG A 12 24.23 1.54 -6.41
CA ARG A 12 25.20 1.28 -5.32
C ARG A 12 24.56 0.74 -4.03
N ALA A 13 23.25 0.96 -3.85
CA ALA A 13 22.48 0.53 -2.69
C ALA A 13 22.21 -0.99 -2.62
N LEU A 14 22.52 -1.76 -3.67
CA LEU A 14 22.19 -3.19 -3.78
C LEU A 14 23.40 -4.12 -3.68
N GLN A 15 24.49 -3.71 -3.03
CA GLN A 15 25.69 -4.54 -2.87
C GLN A 15 25.42 -5.90 -2.19
N ASN A 16 24.36 -6.00 -1.39
CA ASN A 16 23.98 -7.22 -0.67
C ASN A 16 22.87 -8.03 -1.40
N TYR A 17 22.62 -7.75 -2.68
CA TYR A 17 21.62 -8.46 -3.48
C TYR A 17 22.29 -9.53 -4.34
N ALA A 18 21.67 -10.70 -4.41
CA ALA A 18 22.10 -11.77 -5.30
C ALA A 18 21.40 -11.63 -6.66
N PHE A 19 22.08 -11.98 -7.74
CA PHE A 19 21.39 -12.24 -8.99
C PHE A 19 20.66 -13.57 -8.90
N SER A 20 19.44 -13.63 -9.43
CA SER A 20 18.67 -14.88 -9.54
C SER A 20 19.39 -15.94 -10.38
N ARG A 21 20.25 -15.52 -11.34
CA ARG A 21 21.13 -16.37 -12.13
C ARG A 21 22.47 -15.68 -12.38
N LYS A 22 23.51 -16.49 -12.60
CA LYS A 22 24.85 -15.99 -12.96
C LYS A 22 24.91 -15.44 -14.39
N PHE A 23 24.13 -16.03 -15.29
CA PHE A 23 24.01 -15.65 -16.69
C PHE A 23 22.55 -15.72 -17.12
N TYR A 24 22.15 -14.80 -17.98
CA TYR A 24 20.80 -14.71 -18.53
C TYR A 24 20.83 -14.89 -20.04
N SER A 25 19.85 -15.61 -20.58
CA SER A 25 19.61 -15.73 -22.01
C SER A 25 18.43 -14.83 -22.40
N PRO A 26 18.39 -14.27 -23.63
CA PRO A 26 17.23 -13.54 -24.10
C PRO A 26 15.95 -14.38 -24.00
N VAL A 27 14.87 -13.77 -23.51
CA VAL A 27 13.56 -14.41 -23.45
C VAL A 27 13.00 -14.66 -24.85
N THR A 28 12.27 -15.75 -25.00
CA THR A 28 11.59 -16.17 -26.24
C THR A 28 10.13 -16.51 -25.94
N ASN A 29 9.34 -16.82 -26.97
CA ASN A 29 7.95 -17.27 -26.79
C ASN A 29 7.82 -18.61 -26.04
N ASN A 30 8.92 -19.35 -25.87
CA ASN A 30 8.97 -20.62 -25.14
C ASN A 30 9.63 -20.48 -23.76
N SER A 31 9.96 -19.25 -23.34
CA SER A 31 10.61 -19.03 -22.06
C SER A 31 9.64 -19.27 -20.89
N PRO A 32 10.05 -20.06 -19.89
CA PRO A 32 9.14 -20.52 -18.87
C PRO A 32 8.79 -19.44 -17.83
N LEU A 33 7.53 -19.45 -17.38
CA LEU A 33 7.05 -18.59 -16.32
C LEU A 33 7.19 -19.26 -14.95
N TYR A 34 7.60 -18.49 -13.95
CA TYR A 34 7.63 -18.92 -12.55
C TYR A 34 6.94 -17.87 -11.70
N ALA A 35 5.82 -18.21 -11.07
CA ALA A 35 5.15 -17.28 -10.19
C ALA A 35 5.70 -17.35 -8.78
N VAL A 36 5.95 -16.18 -8.19
CA VAL A 36 6.57 -16.02 -6.87
C VAL A 36 5.72 -15.10 -6.02
N ASP A 37 5.55 -15.50 -4.77
CA ASP A 37 4.94 -14.68 -3.72
C ASP A 37 5.66 -14.93 -2.39
N CYS A 38 5.85 -13.87 -1.63
CA CYS A 38 6.53 -13.92 -0.33
C CYS A 38 5.63 -13.43 0.79
N GLU A 39 5.72 -14.12 1.93
CA GLU A 39 5.21 -13.60 3.19
C GLU A 39 6.35 -12.94 3.95
N MET A 40 6.13 -11.74 4.48
CA MET A 40 7.16 -10.98 5.22
C MET A 40 6.74 -10.66 6.65
N CYS A 41 7.75 -10.31 7.46
CA CYS A 41 7.57 -9.75 8.78
C CYS A 41 8.33 -8.42 8.92
N LEU A 42 7.96 -7.61 9.91
CA LEU A 42 8.69 -6.40 10.27
C LEU A 42 9.77 -6.73 11.29
N THR A 43 11.03 -6.34 11.02
CA THR A 43 12.18 -6.62 11.90
C THR A 43 12.78 -5.36 12.53
N THR A 44 13.76 -5.54 13.41
CA THR A 44 14.51 -4.44 14.06
C THR A 44 15.26 -3.54 13.09
N ALA A 45 15.49 -4.00 11.85
CA ALA A 45 16.04 -3.18 10.78
C ALA A 45 15.01 -2.20 10.17
N ARG A 46 13.76 -2.18 10.67
CA ARG A 46 12.67 -1.30 10.21
C ARG A 46 12.30 -1.50 8.73
N VAL A 47 12.44 -2.73 8.27
CA VAL A 47 12.07 -3.16 6.93
C VAL A 47 11.31 -4.47 6.99
N ASN A 48 10.53 -4.74 5.94
CA ASN A 48 9.90 -6.03 5.76
C ASN A 48 10.94 -7.04 5.27
N GLU A 49 11.15 -8.11 6.03
CA GLU A 49 12.07 -9.20 5.67
C GLU A 49 11.32 -10.51 5.47
N LEU A 50 11.88 -11.33 4.57
CA LEU A 50 11.31 -12.59 4.13
C LEU A 50 11.07 -13.57 5.28
N THR A 51 9.87 -14.13 5.34
CA THR A 51 9.49 -15.19 6.27
C THR A 51 8.94 -16.46 5.64
N ARG A 52 8.41 -16.36 4.43
CA ARG A 52 8.07 -17.50 3.58
C ARG A 52 8.22 -17.10 2.13
N VAL A 53 8.67 -18.02 1.29
CA VAL A 53 8.67 -17.84 -0.16
C VAL A 53 7.96 -19.04 -0.77
N THR A 54 7.04 -18.76 -1.69
CA THR A 54 6.48 -19.78 -2.57
C THR A 54 6.87 -19.45 -4.01
N MET A 55 7.30 -20.46 -4.77
CA MET A 55 7.52 -20.38 -6.20
C MET A 55 6.83 -21.56 -6.87
N VAL A 56 6.00 -21.29 -7.86
CA VAL A 56 5.33 -22.30 -8.69
C VAL A 56 5.79 -22.21 -10.14
N ASP A 57 5.83 -23.35 -10.83
CA ASP A 57 6.09 -23.40 -12.27
C ASP A 57 4.83 -23.10 -13.10
N GLU A 58 4.96 -23.16 -14.42
CA GLU A 58 3.84 -22.92 -15.34
C GLU A 58 2.67 -23.88 -15.13
N ASP A 59 2.93 -25.10 -14.72
CA ASP A 59 1.90 -26.12 -14.51
C ASP A 59 1.28 -26.03 -13.09
N GLU A 60 1.54 -24.92 -12.38
CA GLU A 60 1.08 -24.64 -11.02
C GLU A 60 1.68 -25.59 -9.97
N ASN A 61 2.74 -26.32 -10.31
CA ASN A 61 3.45 -27.17 -9.37
C ASN A 61 4.33 -26.31 -8.47
N THR A 62 4.31 -26.62 -7.17
CA THR A 62 5.15 -25.94 -6.18
C THR A 62 6.60 -26.41 -6.29
N ILE A 63 7.50 -25.49 -6.63
CA ILE A 63 8.94 -25.73 -6.77
C ILE A 63 9.71 -25.30 -5.52
N ILE A 64 9.26 -24.22 -4.87
CA ILE A 64 9.74 -23.77 -3.56
C ILE A 64 8.51 -23.45 -2.72
N ASP A 65 8.48 -23.92 -1.48
CA ASP A 65 7.57 -23.44 -0.42
C ASP A 65 8.29 -23.60 0.92
N GLU A 66 9.01 -22.55 1.30
CA GLU A 66 9.98 -22.62 2.40
C GLU A 66 9.74 -21.49 3.40
N LEU A 67 9.73 -21.84 4.67
CA LEU A 67 9.82 -20.86 5.75
C LEU A 67 11.27 -20.38 5.86
N VAL A 68 11.43 -19.07 6.07
CA VAL A 68 12.73 -18.42 6.17
C VAL A 68 12.76 -17.65 7.48
N LYS A 69 13.83 -17.78 8.25
CA LYS A 69 13.98 -17.00 9.48
C LYS A 69 14.97 -15.85 9.27
N PRO A 70 14.51 -14.59 9.35
CA PRO A 70 15.35 -13.41 9.21
C PRO A 70 16.53 -13.40 10.18
N ARG A 71 17.62 -12.73 9.78
CA ARG A 71 18.78 -12.50 10.65
C ARG A 71 18.48 -11.47 11.74
N ASN A 72 17.71 -10.44 11.40
CA ASN A 72 17.28 -9.44 12.36
C ASN A 72 16.14 -9.97 13.24
N LYS A 73 16.03 -9.44 14.46
CA LYS A 73 14.96 -9.82 15.38
C LYS A 73 13.61 -9.34 14.82
N ILE A 74 12.63 -10.23 14.78
CA ILE A 74 11.27 -9.92 14.36
C ILE A 74 10.60 -9.05 15.43
N ILE A 75 10.04 -7.91 15.02
CA ILE A 75 9.21 -7.02 15.86
C ILE A 75 7.73 -7.40 15.71
N ASN A 76 7.29 -7.66 14.49
CA ASN A 76 5.90 -8.01 14.19
C ASN A 76 5.86 -9.03 13.05
N TYR A 77 5.23 -10.18 13.30
CA TYR A 77 5.09 -11.25 12.31
C TYR A 77 4.11 -10.92 11.19
N LEU A 78 3.31 -9.86 11.35
CA LEU A 78 2.27 -9.47 10.40
C LEU A 78 1.26 -10.58 10.12
N THR A 79 1.00 -11.46 11.08
CA THR A 79 0.22 -12.71 10.93
C THR A 79 -1.12 -12.53 10.24
N GLN A 80 -1.83 -11.42 10.49
CA GLN A 80 -3.12 -11.13 9.82
C GLN A 80 -3.01 -10.94 8.31
N TYR A 81 -1.80 -10.75 7.78
CA TYR A 81 -1.49 -10.65 6.36
C TYR A 81 -0.63 -11.82 5.92
N SER A 82 0.36 -12.22 6.73
CA SER A 82 1.37 -13.20 6.34
C SER A 82 1.04 -14.67 6.67
N GLY A 83 0.11 -14.88 7.62
CA GLY A 83 -0.16 -16.19 8.23
C GLY A 83 0.99 -16.73 9.09
N ILE A 84 2.12 -16.01 9.17
CA ILE A 84 3.31 -16.47 9.88
C ILE A 84 3.17 -16.23 11.38
N THR A 85 3.54 -17.24 12.17
CA THR A 85 3.59 -17.17 13.63
C THR A 85 5.00 -17.39 14.15
N LYS A 86 5.25 -16.98 15.39
CA LYS A 86 6.52 -17.24 16.07
C LYS A 86 6.83 -18.74 16.14
N GLN A 87 5.81 -19.54 16.47
CA GLN A 87 5.92 -20.98 16.63
C GLN A 87 6.35 -21.67 15.33
N MET A 88 5.88 -21.18 14.17
CA MET A 88 6.31 -21.67 12.86
C MET A 88 7.80 -21.38 12.58
N LEU A 89 8.29 -20.19 12.97
CA LEU A 89 9.67 -19.77 12.67
C LEU A 89 10.71 -20.14 13.73
N ASP A 90 10.30 -20.48 14.95
CA ASP A 90 11.21 -20.86 16.02
C ASP A 90 12.16 -22.02 15.63
N PRO A 91 11.69 -23.14 15.03
CA PRO A 91 12.56 -24.24 14.62
C PRO A 91 13.30 -24.01 13.29
N VAL A 92 12.95 -22.95 12.54
CA VAL A 92 13.46 -22.74 11.17
C VAL A 92 14.91 -22.28 11.15
N THR A 93 15.75 -23.03 10.43
CA THR A 93 17.16 -22.71 10.21
C THR A 93 17.43 -22.08 8.87
N THR A 94 16.56 -22.31 7.87
CA THR A 94 16.66 -21.73 6.51
C THR A 94 16.80 -20.21 6.57
N ARG A 95 17.72 -19.70 5.76
CA ARG A 95 18.04 -18.27 5.61
C ARG A 95 17.83 -17.82 4.18
N ILE A 96 17.85 -16.51 4.00
CA ILE A 96 17.72 -15.87 2.68
C ILE A 96 18.80 -16.35 1.70
N GLU A 97 20.00 -16.66 2.20
CA GLU A 97 21.10 -17.17 1.38
C GLU A 97 20.77 -18.54 0.75
N ASP A 98 20.07 -19.40 1.49
CA ASP A 98 19.63 -20.73 1.01
C ASP A 98 18.60 -20.58 -0.12
N ILE A 99 17.66 -19.63 0.03
CA ILE A 99 16.67 -19.31 -0.99
C ILE A 99 17.32 -18.72 -2.24
N GLN A 100 18.28 -17.80 -2.09
CA GLN A 100 19.01 -17.23 -3.22
C GLN A 100 19.78 -18.30 -4.01
N ALA A 101 20.40 -19.25 -3.29
CA ALA A 101 21.04 -20.41 -3.93
C ALA A 101 20.02 -21.33 -4.62
N ALA A 102 18.84 -21.51 -4.05
CA ALA A 102 17.75 -22.27 -4.67
C ALA A 102 17.28 -21.62 -5.98
N PHE A 103 17.05 -20.30 -6.01
CA PHE A 103 16.71 -19.56 -7.23
C PHE A 103 17.77 -19.76 -8.32
N GLN A 104 19.05 -19.62 -7.97
CA GLN A 104 20.16 -19.84 -8.92
C GLN A 104 20.21 -21.26 -9.46
N ARG A 105 19.84 -22.25 -8.66
CA ARG A 105 19.87 -23.67 -9.06
C ARG A 105 18.67 -24.06 -9.90
N LEU A 106 17.49 -23.54 -9.58
CA LEU A 106 16.21 -24.01 -10.11
C LEU A 106 15.75 -23.24 -11.36
N LEU A 107 16.08 -21.95 -11.47
CA LEU A 107 15.64 -21.14 -12.61
C LEU A 107 16.52 -21.38 -13.85
N PRO A 108 15.95 -21.56 -15.04
CA PRO A 108 16.71 -21.47 -16.29
C PRO A 108 17.17 -20.02 -16.58
N PRO A 109 18.17 -19.82 -17.46
CA PRO A 109 18.70 -18.48 -17.79
C PRO A 109 17.70 -17.51 -18.41
N ASP A 110 16.63 -18.00 -19.02
CA ASP A 110 15.57 -17.24 -19.68
C ASP A 110 14.24 -17.29 -18.90
N ALA A 111 14.26 -17.71 -17.63
CA ALA A 111 13.08 -17.71 -16.77
C ALA A 111 12.45 -16.31 -16.65
N ILE A 112 11.13 -16.25 -16.64
CA ILE A 112 10.36 -15.03 -16.42
C ILE A 112 9.64 -15.16 -15.07
N LEU A 113 9.90 -14.23 -14.15
CA LEU A 113 9.18 -14.20 -12.88
C LEU A 113 7.83 -13.50 -13.01
N VAL A 114 6.81 -14.11 -12.43
CA VAL A 114 5.44 -13.60 -12.39
C VAL A 114 5.04 -13.33 -10.94
N GLY A 115 4.26 -12.28 -10.70
CA GLY A 115 3.66 -12.06 -9.38
C GLY A 115 2.89 -10.75 -9.30
N GLN A 116 2.43 -10.40 -8.11
CA GLN A 116 1.67 -9.18 -7.85
C GLN A 116 2.50 -8.19 -7.03
N SER A 117 2.82 -7.02 -7.59
CA SER A 117 3.70 -6.03 -6.93
C SER A 117 5.06 -6.62 -6.53
N LEU A 118 5.63 -7.42 -7.46
CA LEU A 118 6.79 -8.27 -7.23
C LEU A 118 8.06 -7.51 -6.82
N ASN A 119 8.08 -6.17 -6.97
CA ASN A 119 9.14 -5.33 -6.43
C ASN A 119 9.34 -5.52 -4.92
N PHE A 120 8.26 -5.73 -4.16
CA PHE A 120 8.36 -5.96 -2.70
C PHE A 120 8.98 -7.32 -2.40
N ASP A 121 8.58 -8.36 -3.11
CA ASP A 121 9.11 -9.72 -3.00
C ASP A 121 10.60 -9.76 -3.34
N LEU A 122 11.00 -9.17 -4.47
CA LEU A 122 12.41 -9.15 -4.89
C LEU A 122 13.30 -8.35 -3.93
N HIS A 123 12.76 -7.32 -3.28
CA HIS A 123 13.44 -6.62 -2.20
C HIS A 123 13.58 -7.48 -0.93
N ALA A 124 12.51 -8.18 -0.53
CA ALA A 124 12.54 -9.09 0.63
C ALA A 124 13.50 -10.27 0.40
N LEU A 125 13.53 -10.82 -0.82
CA LEU A 125 14.45 -11.86 -1.29
C LEU A 125 15.88 -11.37 -1.48
N LYS A 126 16.08 -10.05 -1.56
CA LYS A 126 17.33 -9.40 -2.00
C LYS A 126 17.84 -10.01 -3.31
N ILE A 127 16.93 -10.20 -4.28
CA ILE A 127 17.23 -10.79 -5.58
C ILE A 127 17.07 -9.74 -6.68
N ILE A 128 18.02 -9.72 -7.62
CA ILE A 128 17.92 -9.01 -8.89
C ILE A 128 17.58 -10.03 -9.98
N HIS A 129 16.48 -9.80 -10.67
CA HIS A 129 16.02 -10.61 -11.80
C HIS A 129 15.52 -9.69 -12.93
N PRO A 130 15.95 -9.89 -14.20
CA PRO A 130 15.68 -8.95 -15.29
C PRO A 130 14.32 -9.14 -15.97
N TYR A 131 13.73 -10.34 -15.94
CA TYR A 131 12.53 -10.67 -16.71
C TYR A 131 11.33 -10.84 -15.78
N VAL A 132 10.53 -9.79 -15.64
CA VAL A 132 9.38 -9.78 -14.72
C VAL A 132 8.10 -9.40 -15.44
N ILE A 133 7.03 -10.16 -15.19
CA ILE A 133 5.65 -9.78 -15.51
C ILE A 133 4.89 -9.58 -14.20
N ASP A 134 4.50 -8.34 -13.91
CA ASP A 134 3.79 -7.98 -12.69
C ASP A 134 2.31 -7.75 -12.98
N SER A 135 1.44 -8.60 -12.42
CA SER A 135 -0.01 -8.54 -12.62
C SER A 135 -0.61 -7.21 -12.15
N SER A 136 0.02 -6.54 -11.17
CA SER A 136 -0.43 -5.24 -10.66
C SER A 136 -0.25 -4.08 -11.65
N TYR A 137 0.63 -4.25 -12.65
CA TYR A 137 0.88 -3.25 -13.69
C TYR A 137 0.16 -3.54 -14.99
N ILE A 138 0.15 -4.81 -15.41
CA ILE A 138 -0.44 -5.14 -16.70
C ILE A 138 -1.96 -4.90 -16.61
N PHE A 139 -2.61 -5.25 -15.49
CA PHE A 139 -4.03 -4.99 -15.31
C PHE A 139 -4.31 -3.56 -14.83
N ASN A 140 -5.08 -2.81 -15.61
CA ASN A 140 -5.48 -1.44 -15.31
C ASN A 140 -6.99 -1.25 -15.55
N ILE A 141 -7.78 -1.64 -14.55
CA ILE A 141 -9.25 -1.54 -14.61
C ILE A 141 -9.78 -0.13 -14.29
N HIS A 142 -8.92 0.76 -13.79
CA HIS A 142 -9.31 2.08 -13.32
C HIS A 142 -9.05 3.21 -14.32
N GLY A 143 -8.30 2.93 -15.39
CA GLY A 143 -7.83 3.95 -16.33
C GLY A 143 -6.66 4.80 -15.82
N ILE A 144 -6.17 4.55 -14.60
CA ILE A 144 -5.13 5.36 -13.93
C ILE A 144 -3.89 4.49 -13.72
N ARG A 145 -2.82 4.78 -14.47
CA ARG A 145 -1.58 3.97 -14.49
C ARG A 145 -0.89 3.83 -13.14
N GLN A 146 -0.94 4.87 -12.31
CA GLN A 146 -0.32 4.85 -10.98
C GLN A 146 -1.14 4.07 -9.94
N LYS A 147 -2.39 3.69 -10.27
CA LYS A 147 -3.30 3.02 -9.34
C LYS A 147 -3.29 1.51 -9.58
N LYS A 148 -2.55 0.80 -8.74
CA LYS A 148 -2.54 -0.67 -8.71
C LYS A 148 -3.84 -1.23 -8.14
N THR A 149 -4.32 -2.31 -8.74
CA THR A 149 -5.49 -3.07 -8.25
C THR A 149 -5.02 -4.23 -7.40
N LYS A 150 -5.74 -4.56 -6.32
CA LYS A 150 -5.40 -5.70 -5.45
C LYS A 150 -5.58 -7.03 -6.18
N LEU A 151 -4.75 -8.02 -5.87
CA LEU A 151 -4.83 -9.36 -6.46
C LEU A 151 -6.22 -9.96 -6.29
N LYS A 152 -6.77 -9.97 -5.07
CA LYS A 152 -8.13 -10.43 -4.78
C LYS A 152 -9.19 -9.85 -5.71
N THR A 153 -9.12 -8.55 -5.99
CA THR A 153 -10.07 -7.89 -6.91
C THR A 153 -9.86 -8.35 -8.35
N LEU A 154 -8.61 -8.51 -8.79
CA LEU A 154 -8.31 -9.00 -10.14
C LEU A 154 -8.73 -10.47 -10.30
N SER A 155 -8.47 -11.33 -9.33
CA SER A 155 -8.87 -12.74 -9.36
C SER A 155 -10.39 -12.89 -9.42
N SER A 156 -11.12 -12.16 -8.57
CA SER A 156 -12.59 -12.18 -8.59
C SER A 156 -13.14 -11.68 -9.93
N LEU A 157 -12.60 -10.58 -10.47
CA LEU A 157 -13.10 -9.98 -11.72
C LEU A 157 -12.77 -10.81 -12.97
N PHE A 158 -11.55 -11.33 -13.08
CA PHE A 158 -11.05 -11.93 -14.33
C PHE A 158 -11.03 -13.45 -14.31
N LEU A 159 -10.89 -14.07 -13.13
CA LEU A 159 -10.88 -15.53 -12.98
C LEU A 159 -12.21 -16.06 -12.41
N GLY A 160 -13.02 -15.20 -11.78
CA GLY A 160 -14.22 -15.64 -11.05
C GLY A 160 -13.87 -16.38 -9.75
N GLU A 161 -12.66 -16.14 -9.21
CA GLU A 161 -12.13 -16.85 -8.05
C GLU A 161 -12.06 -15.92 -6.83
N GLU A 162 -12.57 -16.39 -5.70
CA GLU A 162 -12.45 -15.71 -4.40
C GLU A 162 -11.24 -16.26 -3.65
N ILE A 163 -10.19 -15.45 -3.56
CA ILE A 163 -8.93 -15.75 -2.85
C ILE A 163 -8.80 -14.92 -1.57
N GLN A 164 -7.83 -15.24 -0.73
CA GLN A 164 -7.54 -14.53 0.53
C GLN A 164 -8.81 -14.45 1.41
N THR A 165 -9.46 -15.59 1.59
CA THR A 165 -10.72 -15.72 2.35
C THR A 165 -10.50 -16.09 3.82
N ALA A 166 -9.27 -16.45 4.20
CA ALA A 166 -8.90 -16.89 5.55
C ALA A 166 -8.90 -15.77 6.62
N GLY A 167 -9.24 -14.53 6.26
CA GLY A 167 -9.47 -13.45 7.22
C GLY A 167 -8.23 -13.12 8.07
N MET A 168 -8.29 -13.39 9.37
CA MET A 168 -7.19 -13.08 10.31
C MET A 168 -6.06 -14.12 10.31
N ASP A 169 -6.24 -15.25 9.62
CA ASP A 169 -5.22 -16.29 9.51
C ASP A 169 -4.16 -15.97 8.45
N GLY A 170 -4.25 -14.79 7.82
CA GLY A 170 -3.31 -14.30 6.82
C GLY A 170 -3.54 -14.87 5.43
N HIS A 171 -2.63 -14.54 4.53
CA HIS A 171 -2.67 -14.96 3.14
C HIS A 171 -1.94 -16.29 2.96
N CYS A 172 -2.21 -16.92 1.82
CA CYS A 172 -1.53 -18.13 1.39
C CYS A 172 -0.68 -17.79 0.17
N SER A 173 0.62 -17.60 0.35
CA SER A 173 1.54 -17.37 -0.78
C SER A 173 1.43 -18.34 -1.96
N LYS A 174 1.02 -19.60 -1.74
CA LYS A 174 0.72 -20.52 -2.85
C LYS A 174 -0.53 -20.12 -3.64
N GLU A 175 -1.61 -19.76 -2.94
CA GLU A 175 -2.84 -19.26 -3.58
C GLU A 175 -2.53 -17.98 -4.38
N ASP A 176 -1.78 -17.05 -3.79
CA ASP A 176 -1.43 -15.77 -4.42
C ASP A 176 -0.47 -15.94 -5.62
N SER A 177 0.51 -16.85 -5.53
CA SER A 177 1.39 -17.22 -6.65
C SER A 177 0.58 -17.80 -7.83
N VAL A 178 -0.30 -18.76 -7.55
CA VAL A 178 -1.13 -19.40 -8.60
C VAL A 178 -2.11 -18.40 -9.21
N ALA A 179 -2.76 -17.56 -8.40
CA ALA A 179 -3.70 -16.56 -8.89
C ALA A 179 -3.03 -15.54 -9.82
N SER A 180 -1.84 -15.03 -9.45
CA SER A 180 -1.08 -14.10 -10.30
C SER A 180 -0.60 -14.77 -11.59
N LEU A 181 -0.17 -16.03 -11.55
CA LEU A 181 0.16 -16.83 -12.74
C LEU A 181 -1.03 -16.97 -13.68
N ARG A 182 -2.20 -17.37 -13.15
CA ARG A 182 -3.43 -17.54 -13.92
C ARG A 182 -3.88 -16.24 -14.57
N LEU A 183 -3.79 -15.10 -13.87
CA LEU A 183 -4.06 -13.77 -14.45
C LEU A 183 -3.15 -13.45 -15.63
N VAL A 184 -1.84 -13.68 -15.49
CA VAL A 184 -0.89 -13.46 -16.59
C VAL A 184 -1.18 -14.38 -17.76
N LYS A 185 -1.39 -15.68 -17.52
CA LYS A 185 -1.75 -16.66 -18.57
C LYS A 185 -3.06 -16.29 -19.27
N LEU A 186 -4.06 -15.84 -18.52
CA LEU A 186 -5.33 -15.37 -19.09
C LEU A 186 -5.09 -14.18 -20.02
N ARG A 187 -4.32 -13.18 -19.59
CA ARG A 187 -3.98 -12.04 -20.45
C ARG A 187 -3.24 -12.48 -21.71
N LEU A 188 -2.22 -13.32 -21.59
CA LEU A 188 -1.49 -13.86 -22.75
C LEU A 188 -2.41 -14.58 -23.73
N LYS A 189 -3.38 -15.36 -23.21
CA LYS A 189 -4.38 -16.07 -24.02
C LYS A 189 -5.38 -15.13 -24.69
N LYS A 190 -5.79 -14.05 -24.03
CA LYS A 190 -6.80 -13.10 -24.52
C LYS A 190 -6.21 -11.98 -25.39
N GLY A 191 -4.91 -11.73 -25.28
CA GLY A 191 -4.20 -10.70 -26.02
C GLY A 191 -3.64 -9.60 -25.10
N LEU A 192 -2.64 -8.86 -25.62
CA LEU A 192 -1.87 -7.87 -24.86
C LEU A 192 -2.71 -6.72 -24.28
N PHE A 193 -3.86 -6.43 -24.90
CA PHE A 193 -4.77 -5.35 -24.52
C PHE A 193 -5.69 -5.74 -23.35
N PHE A 194 -5.97 -7.02 -23.18
CA PHE A 194 -6.98 -7.51 -22.24
C PHE A 194 -6.71 -7.08 -20.78
N GLY A 195 -7.73 -6.50 -20.15
CA GLY A 195 -7.70 -6.08 -18.74
C GLY A 195 -7.02 -4.74 -18.52
N ASP A 196 -6.83 -3.95 -19.57
CA ASP A 196 -6.26 -2.60 -19.51
C ASP A 196 -7.16 -1.59 -20.22
N THR A 197 -7.99 -0.92 -19.43
CA THR A 197 -8.99 0.04 -19.93
C THR A 197 -8.39 1.25 -20.65
N VAL A 198 -7.09 1.50 -20.48
CA VAL A 198 -6.39 2.54 -21.22
C VAL A 198 -6.01 2.02 -22.60
N ILE A 199 -5.31 0.88 -22.69
CA ILE A 199 -4.78 0.39 -23.97
C ILE A 199 -5.88 -0.21 -24.84
N GLU A 200 -6.91 -0.85 -24.27
CA GLU A 200 -8.06 -1.36 -25.02
C GLU A 200 -8.68 -0.28 -25.92
N ARG A 201 -8.73 0.98 -25.45
CA ARG A 201 -9.24 2.11 -26.25
C ARG A 201 -8.39 2.45 -27.47
N TYR A 202 -7.11 2.10 -27.45
CA TYR A 202 -6.17 2.33 -28.55
C TYR A 202 -5.85 1.04 -29.32
N GLU A 203 -6.48 -0.09 -29.00
CA GLU A 203 -6.18 -1.39 -29.61
C GLU A 203 -6.16 -1.33 -31.14
N ASN A 204 -7.22 -0.80 -31.76
CA ASN A 204 -7.30 -0.70 -33.22
C ASN A 204 -6.17 0.16 -33.82
N LYS A 205 -5.82 1.28 -33.15
CA LYS A 205 -4.74 2.17 -33.60
C LYS A 205 -3.37 1.52 -33.44
N LEU A 206 -3.14 0.84 -32.32
CA LEU A 206 -1.90 0.13 -32.02
C LEU A 206 -1.71 -1.07 -32.95
N MET A 207 -2.77 -1.82 -33.23
CA MET A 207 -2.75 -2.95 -34.15
C MET A 207 -2.50 -2.49 -35.59
N GLN A 208 -3.06 -1.36 -36.00
CA GLN A 208 -2.76 -0.76 -37.30
C GLN A 208 -1.30 -0.30 -37.38
N TYR A 209 -0.83 0.44 -36.38
CA TYR A 209 0.56 0.91 -36.31
C TYR A 209 1.58 -0.26 -36.32
N ALA A 210 1.28 -1.34 -35.58
CA ALA A 210 2.12 -2.54 -35.57
C ALA A 210 2.16 -3.24 -36.95
N ARG A 211 1.06 -3.24 -37.71
CA ARG A 211 1.03 -3.76 -39.09
C ARG A 211 1.88 -2.91 -40.02
N GLU A 212 1.72 -1.58 -39.95
CA GLU A 212 2.51 -0.63 -40.76
C GLU A 212 4.02 -0.75 -40.45
N LEU A 213 4.39 -0.95 -39.18
CA LEU A 213 5.77 -1.23 -38.78
C LEU A 213 6.29 -2.58 -39.33
N ALA A 214 5.48 -3.64 -39.22
CA ALA A 214 5.84 -4.95 -39.75
C ALA A 214 6.02 -4.94 -41.28
N GLU A 215 5.17 -4.19 -41.99
CA GLU A 215 5.26 -3.99 -43.44
C GLU A 215 6.46 -3.13 -43.85
N SER A 216 6.87 -2.18 -43.00
CA SER A 216 8.05 -1.33 -43.23
C SER A 216 9.38 -1.97 -42.80
N GLY A 217 9.35 -3.14 -42.15
CA GLY A 217 10.54 -3.86 -41.68
C GLY A 217 11.28 -3.19 -40.51
N ASN A 218 10.68 -2.18 -39.88
CA ASN A 218 11.26 -1.49 -38.75
C ASN A 218 10.97 -2.24 -37.44
N PRO A 219 11.96 -2.41 -36.54
CA PRO A 219 11.70 -2.98 -35.22
C PRO A 219 10.73 -2.09 -34.43
N ILE A 220 9.88 -2.71 -33.60
CA ILE A 220 9.02 -1.99 -32.66
C ILE A 220 9.92 -1.44 -31.54
N GLU A 221 10.56 -0.31 -31.81
CA GLU A 221 11.29 0.46 -30.82
C GLU A 221 10.38 1.56 -30.30
N ASP A 222 9.84 1.30 -29.11
CA ASP A 222 9.24 2.28 -28.19
C ASP A 222 7.76 2.67 -28.40
N LEU A 223 6.88 2.05 -27.60
CA LEU A 223 5.48 2.45 -27.44
C LEU A 223 5.30 3.68 -26.52
N SER A 224 6.39 4.33 -26.07
CA SER A 224 6.31 5.52 -25.22
C SER A 224 5.61 6.71 -25.89
N GLU A 225 5.49 6.74 -27.22
CA GLU A 225 4.71 7.76 -27.93
C GLU A 225 3.20 7.71 -27.60
N PHE A 226 2.72 6.61 -27.04
CA PHE A 226 1.36 6.48 -26.51
C PHE A 226 1.23 6.92 -25.05
N ASP A 227 2.18 7.72 -24.52
CA ASP A 227 2.08 8.33 -23.18
C ASP A 227 0.83 9.24 -23.12
N VAL A 228 -0.21 8.72 -22.45
CA VAL A 228 -1.57 9.26 -22.24
C VAL A 228 -1.57 10.61 -21.49
N LYS A 229 -0.41 11.20 -21.20
CA LYS A 229 -0.28 12.53 -20.58
C LYS A 229 -0.87 13.67 -21.42
N LYS A 230 -1.25 13.45 -22.69
CA LYS A 230 -1.90 14.45 -23.54
C LYS A 230 -3.42 14.41 -23.53
N ASP A 231 -4.06 13.36 -23.00
CA ASP A 231 -5.52 13.33 -22.94
C ASP A 231 -6.04 13.99 -21.66
N LYS A 232 -6.94 14.97 -21.86
CA LYS A 232 -7.57 15.77 -20.81
C LYS A 232 -8.21 14.87 -19.72
N PRO A 233 -8.21 15.30 -18.44
CA PRO A 233 -8.94 14.59 -17.40
C PRO A 233 -10.44 14.47 -17.75
N MET A 234 -11.06 13.38 -17.31
CA MET A 234 -12.47 12.99 -17.54
C MET A 234 -13.56 14.01 -17.12
N SER A 235 -13.22 15.23 -16.71
CA SER A 235 -14.20 16.20 -16.23
C SER A 235 -14.99 16.94 -17.33
N GLU A 236 -14.79 16.64 -18.62
CA GLU A 236 -15.45 17.36 -19.73
C GLU A 236 -16.19 16.48 -20.76
N PHE A 237 -16.39 15.19 -20.53
CA PHE A 237 -17.19 14.35 -21.45
C PHE A 237 -18.61 14.12 -20.92
N ASP A 238 -19.59 14.63 -21.67
CA ASP A 238 -21.03 14.50 -21.40
C ASP A 238 -21.44 13.01 -21.30
N VAL A 239 -21.93 12.63 -20.12
CA VAL A 239 -22.38 11.27 -19.74
C VAL A 239 -23.62 10.81 -20.54
N LYS A 240 -24.09 11.56 -21.54
CA LYS A 240 -25.38 11.32 -22.20
C LYS A 240 -25.33 10.66 -23.57
N LYS A 241 -24.17 10.26 -24.12
CA LYS A 241 -24.15 9.78 -25.52
C LYS A 241 -23.65 8.38 -25.82
N ASP A 242 -22.96 7.68 -24.93
CA ASP A 242 -22.49 6.32 -25.26
C ASP A 242 -22.69 5.39 -24.05
N GLU A 243 -23.88 4.79 -23.96
CA GLU A 243 -24.10 3.63 -23.09
C GLU A 243 -23.38 2.41 -23.70
N PRO A 244 -22.49 1.72 -22.96
CA PRO A 244 -21.98 0.43 -23.38
C PRO A 244 -23.09 -0.62 -23.26
N ILE A 245 -23.42 -1.25 -24.39
CA ILE A 245 -24.30 -2.42 -24.46
C ILE A 245 -23.56 -3.61 -23.83
N LEU A 246 -23.88 -3.92 -22.58
CA LEU A 246 -23.61 -5.22 -21.97
C LEU A 246 -24.95 -5.92 -21.76
N GLU A 247 -25.26 -6.90 -22.60
CA GLU A 247 -26.43 -7.75 -22.38
C GLU A 247 -26.19 -8.67 -21.17
N PRO A 248 -27.08 -8.65 -20.16
CA PRO A 248 -26.95 -9.51 -19.00
C PRO A 248 -27.45 -10.91 -19.32
N ASN A 249 -26.56 -11.91 -19.27
CA ASN A 249 -26.97 -13.30 -19.20
C ASN A 249 -27.68 -13.56 -17.86
N HIS A 250 -28.92 -14.02 -17.97
CA HIS A 250 -29.77 -14.42 -16.86
C HIS A 250 -29.11 -15.49 -15.98
N VAL A 251 -28.88 -15.17 -14.71
CA VAL A 251 -28.68 -16.14 -13.64
C VAL A 251 -29.81 -15.94 -12.65
N GLU A 252 -30.65 -16.97 -12.50
CA GLU A 252 -31.75 -17.00 -11.53
C GLU A 252 -31.22 -16.89 -10.10
N LYS A 253 -31.84 -16.02 -9.30
CA LYS A 253 -31.54 -15.86 -7.87
C LYS A 253 -32.25 -16.95 -7.06
N PRO A 254 -31.56 -17.69 -6.18
CA PRO A 254 -32.23 -18.43 -5.10
C PRO A 254 -32.72 -17.47 -4.01
N ALA A 255 -33.80 -17.90 -3.36
CA ALA A 255 -34.59 -17.16 -2.39
C ALA A 255 -33.81 -16.74 -1.12
N VAL A 256 -34.22 -15.59 -0.60
CA VAL A 256 -33.71 -14.96 0.63
C VAL A 256 -34.33 -15.65 1.84
N GLU A 257 -33.52 -16.29 2.68
CA GLU A 257 -33.89 -16.62 4.06
C GLU A 257 -33.45 -15.50 5.00
N GLU A 258 -34.43 -15.05 5.78
CA GLU A 258 -34.37 -13.98 6.77
C GLU A 258 -33.45 -14.40 7.94
N ARG A 259 -32.31 -13.70 8.13
CA ARG A 259 -31.42 -13.92 9.28
C ARG A 259 -31.54 -12.80 10.31
N ALA A 260 -31.73 -13.25 11.54
CA ALA A 260 -32.07 -12.50 12.74
C ALA A 260 -31.12 -11.35 13.12
N GLU A 261 -31.68 -10.36 13.81
CA GLU A 261 -31.03 -9.21 14.42
C GLU A 261 -29.84 -9.62 15.31
N VAL A 262 -28.63 -9.19 14.92
CA VAL A 262 -27.43 -9.29 15.76
C VAL A 262 -27.29 -8.00 16.58
N LYS A 263 -27.28 -8.15 17.90
CA LYS A 263 -27.05 -7.08 18.89
C LYS A 263 -25.74 -6.33 18.59
N LYS A 264 -25.80 -4.99 18.58
CA LYS A 264 -24.64 -4.09 18.43
C LYS A 264 -23.62 -4.31 19.58
N GLU A 265 -22.48 -4.92 19.28
CA GLU A 265 -21.30 -4.85 20.15
C GLU A 265 -20.52 -3.54 19.93
N LYS A 266 -20.02 -2.97 21.04
CA LYS A 266 -19.24 -1.72 21.07
C LYS A 266 -17.90 -1.86 20.33
N PRO A 267 -17.40 -0.82 19.64
CA PRO A 267 -16.14 -0.88 18.91
C PRO A 267 -14.94 -1.10 19.86
N ARG A 268 -14.03 -2.02 19.50
CA ARG A 268 -12.73 -2.22 20.17
C ARG A 268 -11.60 -1.53 19.38
N PRO A 269 -10.54 -1.03 20.06
CA PRO A 269 -9.66 0.01 19.53
C PRO A 269 -8.64 -0.48 18.48
N ALA A 270 -8.28 0.43 17.58
CA ALA A 270 -7.38 0.23 16.44
C ALA A 270 -5.93 -0.13 16.84
N LYS A 271 -5.33 -1.11 16.15
CA LYS A 271 -3.92 -1.53 16.30
C LYS A 271 -2.96 -0.40 15.89
N ARG A 272 -1.98 -0.12 16.78
CA ARG A 272 -1.06 1.03 16.75
C ARG A 272 0.16 0.83 15.85
N TRP A 273 0.58 1.92 15.23
CA TRP A 273 1.70 2.08 14.32
C TRP A 273 3.01 2.22 15.11
N LYS A 274 4.12 1.70 14.57
CA LYS A 274 5.44 1.74 15.21
C LYS A 274 6.57 2.35 14.39
N GLU A 275 6.72 3.68 14.43
CA GLU A 275 7.98 4.38 14.19
C GLU A 275 7.87 5.85 14.64
N SER A 276 8.81 6.29 15.47
CA SER A 276 8.98 7.70 15.82
C SER A 276 9.12 8.54 14.55
N ILE A 277 8.06 9.29 14.24
CA ILE A 277 7.95 10.18 13.08
C ILE A 277 9.10 11.19 13.17
N LYS A 278 10.01 11.17 12.18
CA LYS A 278 11.05 12.19 12.03
C LYS A 278 10.37 13.56 11.89
N PRO A 279 10.92 14.66 12.44
CA PRO A 279 10.36 16.02 12.29
C PRO A 279 10.03 16.39 10.82
N ASP A 280 10.76 15.81 9.87
CA ASP A 280 10.56 15.98 8.43
C ASP A 280 9.30 15.28 7.88
N LEU A 281 8.83 14.21 8.52
CA LEU A 281 7.59 13.52 8.16
C LEU A 281 6.37 14.32 8.63
N ILE A 282 6.43 14.98 9.80
CA ILE A 282 5.42 15.97 10.22
C ILE A 282 5.41 17.15 9.24
N LYS A 283 6.58 17.67 8.85
CA LYS A 283 6.68 18.70 7.80
C LYS A 283 6.07 18.24 6.48
N GLY A 284 6.30 16.99 6.06
CA GLY A 284 5.76 16.42 4.82
C GLY A 284 4.24 16.19 4.85
N MET A 285 3.71 15.63 5.94
CA MET A 285 2.27 15.38 6.11
C MET A 285 1.49 16.69 6.31
N ALA A 286 2.03 17.64 7.09
CA ALA A 286 1.51 18.99 7.16
C ALA A 286 1.55 19.62 5.76
N SER A 287 2.68 19.55 5.04
CA SER A 287 2.78 20.12 3.70
C SER A 287 1.74 19.59 2.72
N ASN A 288 1.41 18.30 2.78
CA ASN A 288 0.35 17.73 1.94
C ASN A 288 -1.05 18.22 2.33
N VAL A 289 -1.42 18.20 3.61
CA VAL A 289 -2.73 18.72 4.10
C VAL A 289 -2.88 20.22 3.80
N PHE A 290 -1.82 21.00 3.98
CA PHE A 290 -1.83 22.45 3.78
C PHE A 290 -1.64 22.87 2.31
N SER A 291 -1.04 22.04 1.44
CA SER A 291 -1.06 22.28 -0.01
C SER A 291 -2.47 22.23 -0.60
N TYR A 292 -3.36 21.42 -0.01
CA TYR A 292 -4.78 21.41 -0.34
C TYR A 292 -5.51 22.67 0.14
N LEU A 293 -5.03 23.33 1.21
CA LEU A 293 -5.60 24.59 1.72
C LEU A 293 -5.23 25.79 0.84
N GLY A 294 -4.00 25.82 0.31
CA GLY A 294 -3.51 26.92 -0.54
C GLY A 294 -4.25 27.09 -1.87
N LYS A 295 -5.05 26.10 -2.30
CA LYS A 295 -5.76 26.13 -3.59
C LYS A 295 -7.13 26.81 -3.57
N GLY A 296 -7.65 27.29 -2.44
CA GLY A 296 -9.04 27.78 -2.44
C GLY A 296 -9.56 28.63 -1.27
N GLN A 297 -8.77 29.56 -0.71
CA GLN A 297 -9.23 30.52 0.33
C GLN A 297 -10.01 29.88 1.51
N ARG A 298 -9.54 28.73 2.02
CA ARG A 298 -10.16 28.08 3.18
C ARG A 298 -9.46 28.50 4.47
N THR A 299 -10.24 28.83 5.50
CA THR A 299 -9.72 29.23 6.81
C THR A 299 -9.19 28.02 7.57
N ALA A 300 -8.00 28.16 8.17
CA ALA A 300 -7.39 27.16 9.04
C ALA A 300 -7.07 27.78 10.41
N THR A 301 -7.26 27.03 11.47
CA THR A 301 -6.87 27.41 12.83
C THR A 301 -5.87 26.39 13.40
N LEU A 302 -4.72 26.86 13.87
CA LEU A 302 -3.72 26.07 14.58
C LEU A 302 -3.82 26.36 16.08
N ILE A 303 -3.84 25.33 16.90
CA ILE A 303 -3.95 25.42 18.35
C ILE A 303 -2.87 24.52 18.96
N GLY A 304 -2.06 25.04 19.88
CA GLY A 304 -1.04 24.23 20.55
C GLY A 304 -0.06 25.06 21.35
N THR A 305 0.88 24.40 22.01
CA THR A 305 1.97 25.09 22.73
C THR A 305 2.89 25.82 21.76
N GLU A 306 3.69 26.77 22.28
CA GLU A 306 4.66 27.52 21.46
C GLU A 306 5.58 26.58 20.66
N ALA A 307 6.08 25.53 21.31
CA ALA A 307 6.90 24.51 20.68
C ALA A 307 6.16 23.81 19.52
N ARG A 308 4.87 23.48 19.71
CA ARG A 308 4.04 22.85 18.68
C ARG A 308 3.77 23.80 17.52
N LEU A 309 3.42 25.05 17.79
CA LEU A 309 3.18 26.05 16.74
C LEU A 309 4.44 26.31 15.90
N ASN A 310 5.61 26.37 16.54
CA ASN A 310 6.90 26.55 15.85
C ASN A 310 7.36 25.32 15.05
N SER A 311 6.76 24.15 15.28
CA SER A 311 7.05 22.94 14.50
C SER A 311 6.42 22.93 13.09
N PHE A 312 5.40 23.77 12.85
CA PHE A 312 4.72 23.83 11.56
C PHE A 312 5.52 24.63 10.51
N PRO A 313 5.46 24.25 9.21
CA PRO A 313 6.11 25.03 8.16
C PRO A 313 5.63 26.48 8.10
N GLN A 314 6.52 27.44 7.85
CA GLN A 314 6.20 28.88 7.88
C GLN A 314 5.03 29.29 6.97
N PHE A 315 4.87 28.65 5.81
CA PHE A 315 3.76 28.96 4.92
C PHE A 315 2.39 28.58 5.52
N VAL A 316 2.35 27.56 6.38
CA VAL A 316 1.15 27.15 7.12
C VAL A 316 0.80 28.20 8.17
N ALA A 317 1.79 28.62 8.94
CA ALA A 317 1.62 29.66 9.96
C ALA A 317 1.16 31.01 9.36
N ARG A 318 1.52 31.31 8.11
CA ARG A 318 1.05 32.51 7.40
C ARG A 318 -0.39 32.43 6.91
N CYS A 319 -0.91 31.23 6.67
CA CYS A 319 -2.24 31.02 6.10
C CYS A 319 -3.29 30.58 7.13
N ALA A 320 -2.90 30.46 8.41
CA ALA A 320 -3.76 29.99 9.48
C ALA A 320 -3.77 30.97 10.66
N LYS A 321 -4.91 31.05 11.35
CA LYS A 321 -5.01 31.70 12.66
C LYS A 321 -4.33 30.81 13.71
N SER A 322 -3.40 31.32 14.50
CA SER A 322 -2.73 30.56 15.57
C SER A 322 -3.25 30.93 16.96
N MET A 323 -3.46 29.93 17.82
CA MET A 323 -3.80 30.08 19.23
C MET A 323 -2.78 29.32 20.09
N GLN A 324 -1.96 30.07 20.83
CA GLN A 324 -1.00 29.50 21.76
C GLN A 324 -1.67 29.15 23.09
N VAL A 325 -1.35 27.98 23.62
CA VAL A 325 -1.83 27.48 24.92
C VAL A 325 -0.66 26.90 25.72
N GLU A 326 -0.84 26.67 27.02
CA GLU A 326 0.23 26.20 27.91
C GLU A 326 0.17 24.70 28.18
N ALA A 327 -1.00 24.07 27.98
CA ALA A 327 -1.21 22.66 28.32
C ALA A 327 -2.24 21.97 27.41
N ASN A 328 -2.24 20.64 27.42
CA ASN A 328 -3.13 19.82 26.59
C ASN A 328 -4.62 20.07 26.90
N GLU A 329 -4.98 20.32 28.17
CA GLU A 329 -6.37 20.62 28.55
C GLU A 329 -6.85 21.91 27.87
N GLN A 330 -6.02 22.94 27.86
CA GLN A 330 -6.33 24.21 27.21
C GLN A 330 -6.38 24.05 25.69
N ALA A 331 -5.50 23.24 25.11
CA ALA A 331 -5.53 22.92 23.68
C ALA A 331 -6.83 22.22 23.30
N ALA A 332 -7.28 21.24 24.08
CA ALA A 332 -8.52 20.53 23.84
C ALA A 332 -9.73 21.47 23.94
N GLU A 333 -9.79 22.34 24.95
CA GLU A 333 -10.90 23.30 25.12
C GLU A 333 -10.93 24.36 24.02
N ALA A 334 -9.77 24.93 23.68
CA ALA A 334 -9.65 25.87 22.57
C ALA A 334 -10.07 25.22 21.24
N THR A 335 -9.73 23.94 21.05
CA THR A 335 -10.17 23.17 19.87
C THR A 335 -11.67 23.07 19.83
N LYS A 336 -12.31 22.66 20.93
CA LYS A 336 -13.78 22.58 21.02
C LYS A 336 -14.44 23.91 20.66
N SER A 337 -13.90 25.03 21.14
CA SER A 337 -14.41 26.36 20.82
C SER A 337 -14.26 26.74 19.33
N GLU A 338 -13.23 26.25 18.65
CA GLU A 338 -12.94 26.62 17.25
C GLU A 338 -13.44 25.60 16.22
N ILE A 339 -13.95 24.45 16.65
CA ILE A 339 -14.66 23.50 15.78
C ILE A 339 -15.82 24.24 15.08
N GLY A 340 -15.95 24.01 13.76
CA GLY A 340 -16.99 24.64 12.94
C GLY A 340 -16.73 26.10 12.53
N LYS A 341 -15.83 26.84 13.20
CA LYS A 341 -15.47 28.24 12.82
C LYS A 341 -14.46 28.29 11.68
N ALA A 342 -13.66 27.24 11.52
CA ALA A 342 -12.68 27.09 10.46
C ALA A 342 -12.96 25.82 9.63
N PHE A 343 -12.53 25.82 8.37
CA PHE A 343 -12.63 24.62 7.53
C PHE A 343 -11.73 23.50 8.04
N ILE A 344 -10.57 23.86 8.61
CA ILE A 344 -9.65 22.93 9.26
C ILE A 344 -9.23 23.49 10.61
N THR A 345 -9.35 22.67 11.65
CA THR A 345 -8.80 22.95 12.98
C THR A 345 -7.72 21.94 13.28
N VAL A 346 -6.51 22.41 13.58
CA VAL A 346 -5.36 21.56 13.90
C VAL A 346 -4.94 21.79 15.34
N THR A 347 -4.89 20.73 16.11
CA THR A 347 -4.58 20.75 17.54
C THR A 347 -3.29 19.98 17.80
N GLY A 348 -2.26 20.67 18.28
CA GLY A 348 -1.05 20.04 18.79
C GLY A 348 -1.19 19.79 20.29
N LEU A 349 -1.12 18.52 20.70
CA LEU A 349 -0.98 18.14 22.11
C LEU A 349 0.41 17.55 22.34
N ASP A 350 0.95 17.75 23.53
CA ASP A 350 2.22 17.18 23.96
C ASP A 350 1.98 15.75 24.48
N GLY A 351 2.57 14.74 23.84
CA GLY A 351 2.41 13.34 24.25
C GLY A 351 3.45 12.86 25.27
N SER A 352 4.47 13.67 25.57
CA SER A 352 5.46 13.38 26.61
C SER A 352 5.05 13.92 27.98
N PRO A 353 5.30 13.21 29.09
CA PRO A 353 5.09 13.74 30.44
C PRO A 353 6.00 14.94 30.72
N GLN A 354 5.43 15.98 31.34
CA GLN A 354 6.09 17.19 31.85
C GLN A 354 7.26 17.71 30.98
N GLY A 355 6.97 18.26 29.80
CA GLY A 355 7.97 18.97 28.99
C GLY A 355 9.12 18.10 28.47
N GLY A 356 8.90 16.79 28.32
CA GLY A 356 9.88 15.85 27.78
C GLY A 356 10.80 15.20 28.82
N GLN A 357 10.66 15.53 30.10
CA GLN A 357 11.47 14.96 31.19
C GLN A 357 10.61 14.15 32.15
N GLY A 358 10.26 12.93 31.75
CA GLY A 358 9.54 12.01 32.62
C GLY A 358 9.39 10.62 32.01
N ARG A 359 9.23 9.60 32.87
CA ARG A 359 8.86 8.26 32.42
C ARG A 359 7.39 8.25 32.04
N ILE A 360 7.07 7.81 30.83
CA ILE A 360 5.68 7.69 30.37
C ILE A 360 4.96 6.66 31.23
N THR A 361 3.85 7.05 31.86
CA THR A 361 3.02 6.17 32.70
C THR A 361 1.71 5.83 32.00
N ARG A 362 1.08 4.70 32.38
CA ARG A 362 -0.24 4.31 31.88
C ARG A 362 -1.30 5.38 32.16
N GLU A 363 -1.28 5.97 33.35
CA GLU A 363 -2.19 7.04 33.76
C GLU A 363 -2.08 8.29 32.88
N TRP A 364 -0.84 8.68 32.52
CA TRP A 364 -0.61 9.81 31.61
C TRP A 364 -1.23 9.57 30.23
N VAL A 365 -1.13 8.33 29.74
CA VAL A 365 -1.63 7.94 28.42
C VAL A 365 -3.15 7.93 28.40
N GLU A 366 -3.77 7.38 29.44
CA GLU A 366 -5.22 7.40 29.62
C GLU A 366 -5.75 8.85 29.68
N LYS A 367 -4.99 9.77 30.28
CA LYS A 367 -5.33 11.20 30.31
C LYS A 367 -5.28 11.87 28.92
N VAL A 368 -4.23 11.62 28.13
CA VAL A 368 -4.11 12.17 26.77
C VAL A 368 -5.16 11.56 25.84
N ASP A 369 -5.43 10.26 25.96
CA ASP A 369 -6.47 9.58 25.17
C ASP A 369 -7.87 10.14 25.47
N ALA A 370 -8.17 10.41 26.74
CA ALA A 370 -9.41 11.08 27.14
C ALA A 370 -9.55 12.47 26.49
N GLN A 371 -8.47 13.26 26.42
CA GLN A 371 -8.48 14.57 25.76
C GLN A 371 -8.72 14.47 24.24
N VAL A 372 -8.16 13.46 23.59
CA VAL A 372 -8.44 13.19 22.16
C VAL A 372 -9.90 12.76 21.97
N GLY A 373 -10.40 11.85 22.80
CA GLY A 373 -11.79 11.41 22.78
C GLY A 373 -12.76 12.57 22.96
N ASP A 374 -12.45 13.48 23.86
CA ASP A 374 -13.19 14.73 24.10
C ASP A 374 -13.27 15.63 22.86
N ILE A 375 -12.15 15.81 22.15
CA ILE A 375 -12.10 16.59 20.90
C ILE A 375 -12.97 15.91 19.84
N VAL A 376 -12.82 14.60 19.65
CA VAL A 376 -13.56 13.82 18.65
C VAL A 376 -15.07 13.84 18.94
N ASN A 377 -15.47 13.70 20.20
CA ASN A 377 -16.88 13.70 20.59
C ASN A 377 -17.54 15.08 20.39
N ALA A 378 -16.78 16.17 20.50
CA ALA A 378 -17.25 17.52 20.21
C ALA A 378 -17.34 17.81 18.69
N CYS A 379 -16.75 16.98 17.84
CA CYS A 379 -16.79 17.16 16.38
C CYS A 379 -18.16 16.73 15.81
N GLN A 380 -19.13 17.65 15.78
CA GLN A 380 -20.45 17.43 15.13
C GLN A 380 -20.64 18.25 13.85
N ASP A 381 -19.70 19.15 13.54
CA ASP A 381 -19.83 20.17 12.47
C ASP A 381 -18.91 19.94 11.25
N ARG A 382 -19.14 20.69 10.17
CA ARG A 382 -18.49 20.60 8.84
C ARG A 382 -17.01 21.05 8.82
N SER A 383 -16.17 20.53 9.71
CA SER A 383 -14.73 20.84 9.80
C SER A 383 -13.87 19.58 9.85
N LEU A 384 -12.68 19.62 9.24
CA LEU A 384 -11.66 18.60 9.43
C LEU A 384 -10.87 18.93 10.70
N VAL A 385 -10.84 18.01 11.66
CA VAL A 385 -10.00 18.15 12.86
C VAL A 385 -8.79 17.23 12.78
N VAL A 386 -7.61 17.80 13.00
CA VAL A 386 -6.34 17.07 13.00
C VAL A 386 -5.69 17.23 14.36
N VAL A 387 -5.55 16.14 15.11
CA VAL A 387 -4.81 16.15 16.38
C VAL A 387 -3.42 15.56 16.15
N VAL A 388 -2.39 16.33 16.48
CA VAL A 388 -0.99 15.91 16.34
C VAL A 388 -0.38 15.72 17.72
N LEU A 389 -0.03 14.47 18.02
CA LEU A 389 0.66 14.08 19.25
C LEU A 389 2.13 13.81 18.98
N GLU A 390 2.99 14.26 19.88
CA GLU A 390 4.36 13.78 19.95
C GLU A 390 4.45 12.53 20.83
N GLY A 391 4.68 11.36 20.22
CA GLY A 391 4.74 10.11 20.97
C GLY A 391 3.38 9.62 21.48
N ALA A 392 3.24 8.30 21.56
CA ALA A 392 2.04 7.57 21.84
C ALA A 392 2.56 6.27 22.45
N PHE A 393 2.13 5.97 23.66
CA PHE A 393 2.74 4.94 24.48
C PHE A 393 2.23 3.57 24.09
N ASP A 394 3.07 2.80 23.42
CA ASP A 394 2.78 1.39 23.24
C ASP A 394 3.07 0.62 24.55
N VAL A 395 2.01 0.12 25.17
CA VAL A 395 2.03 -0.54 26.49
C VAL A 395 2.95 -1.77 26.50
N ASP A 396 3.09 -2.45 25.36
CA ASP A 396 3.85 -3.68 25.23
C ASP A 396 5.35 -3.44 25.04
N THR A 397 5.75 -2.26 24.57
CA THR A 397 7.15 -1.98 24.20
C THR A 397 7.79 -0.79 24.90
N GLN A 398 7.02 0.04 25.61
CA GLN A 398 7.51 1.23 26.32
C GLN A 398 8.27 2.24 25.44
N VAL A 399 7.97 2.29 24.14
CA VAL A 399 8.57 3.24 23.18
C VAL A 399 7.56 4.35 22.84
N ALA A 400 8.05 5.57 22.62
CA ALA A 400 7.26 6.73 22.23
C ALA A 400 7.02 6.78 20.68
N GLU A 401 5.76 6.60 20.28
CA GLU A 401 5.28 6.53 18.87
C GLU A 401 4.51 7.78 18.44
N HIS A 402 4.86 8.59 17.45
CA HIS A 402 3.99 9.78 17.18
C HIS A 402 2.62 9.37 16.62
N ALA A 403 1.53 10.01 17.06
CA ALA A 403 0.18 9.70 16.61
C ALA A 403 -0.50 10.92 15.97
N ILE A 404 -1.03 10.72 14.76
CA ILE A 404 -1.85 11.70 14.04
C ILE A 404 -3.27 11.14 13.97
N CYS A 405 -4.22 11.85 14.55
CA CYS A 405 -5.64 11.51 14.48
C CYS A 405 -6.33 12.40 13.44
N PHE A 406 -7.09 11.79 12.53
CA PHE A 406 -7.93 12.48 11.56
C PHE A 406 -9.40 12.21 11.85
N ALA A 407 -10.19 13.26 12.06
CA ALA A 407 -11.63 13.17 12.12
C ALA A 407 -12.24 13.93 10.93
N LYS A 408 -12.74 13.18 9.93
CA LYS A 408 -13.52 13.72 8.81
C LYS A 408 -15.00 13.54 9.10
N VAL A 409 -15.73 14.64 9.14
CA VAL A 409 -17.18 14.62 9.38
C VAL A 409 -17.93 14.33 8.06
N SER A 410 -18.92 13.45 8.13
CA SER A 410 -19.74 13.01 7.00
C SER A 410 -20.93 13.94 6.76
N TYR A 411 -21.41 14.00 5.51
CA TYR A 411 -22.68 14.62 5.18
C TYR A 411 -23.83 13.76 5.73
N VAL A 412 -24.80 14.39 6.39
CA VAL A 412 -26.20 13.93 6.36
C VAL A 412 -26.89 14.71 5.26
#